data_AF-A0A5E6NL57-F1
#
_entry.id   AF-A0A5E6NL57-F1
#
_cell.length_a   1.000
_cell.length_b   1.000
_cell.length_c   1.000
_cell.angle_alpha   90.00
_cell.angle_beta   90.00
_cell.angle_gamma   90.00
#
_symmetry.space_group_name_H-M   'P 1'
#
loop_
_entity.id
_entity.type
_entity.pdbx_description
1 polymer ?
#
loop_
_entity_poly.entity_id
_entity_poly.type
_entity_poly.pdbx_seq_one_letter_code
_entity_poly.pdbx_strand_id
1 'polypeptide(L)'
;MKATAKYFWVVTALFVSQVLLGVITAHYAVDGQGLYGIDIASYIPYAVTRTWHTQLAVFWIATAWLATGLYVAPLISGHEPKFQRFGVNFLFFSLLLIVVGSFAGQWLAVNGFIENLSLNFWFGHQGYEYIDLGRFWQIYLFIGLLLWVVLLLRALLPAFKDKNLKSLLFVVVLATVSIGLLYAAGFMWGKTPT
;
A
#
# COMPACT_ATOMS: atom_id res chain seq x y z
N MET A 1 -2.37 -17.27 12.30
CA MET A 1 -2.80 -17.64 10.92
C MET A 1 -4.20 -17.15 10.53
N LYS A 2 -5.30 -17.47 11.24
CA LYS A 2 -6.67 -17.04 10.85
C LYS A 2 -6.83 -15.52 10.63
N ALA A 3 -6.05 -14.70 11.33
CA ALA A 3 -6.09 -13.24 11.21
C ALA A 3 -5.55 -12.70 9.87
N THR A 4 -4.84 -13.49 9.06
CA THR A 4 -4.38 -13.05 7.72
C THR A 4 -5.45 -13.25 6.64
N ALA A 5 -6.49 -14.06 6.88
CA ALA A 5 -7.54 -14.30 5.89
C ALA A 5 -8.23 -13.02 5.40
N LYS A 6 -8.47 -12.06 6.31
CA LYS A 6 -9.04 -10.75 5.97
C LYS A 6 -8.17 -9.92 5.02
N TYR A 7 -6.84 -10.12 5.02
CA TYR A 7 -5.97 -9.45 4.06
C TYR A 7 -6.27 -9.90 2.64
N PHE A 8 -6.42 -11.20 2.42
CA PHE A 8 -6.69 -11.73 1.08
C PHE A 8 -8.03 -11.25 0.53
N TRP A 9 -9.07 -11.18 1.37
CA TRP A 9 -10.35 -10.58 0.97
C TRP A 9 -10.21 -9.11 0.56
N VAL A 10 -9.46 -8.31 1.35
CA VAL A 10 -9.20 -6.90 1.00
C VAL A 10 -8.37 -6.81 -0.28
N VAL A 11 -7.35 -7.65 -0.46
CA VAL A 11 -6.55 -7.70 -1.70
C VAL A 11 -7.44 -7.95 -2.91
N THR A 12 -8.36 -8.91 -2.84
CA THR A 12 -9.31 -9.17 -3.94
C THR A 12 -10.21 -7.96 -4.20
N ALA A 13 -10.70 -7.30 -3.14
CA ALA A 13 -11.50 -6.09 -3.31
C ALA A 13 -10.71 -4.95 -3.97
N LEU A 14 -9.47 -4.71 -3.53
CA LEU A 14 -8.58 -3.70 -4.13
C LEU A 14 -8.26 -4.02 -5.59
N PHE A 15 -8.03 -5.29 -5.92
CA PHE A 15 -7.82 -5.73 -7.30
C PHE A 15 -9.03 -5.46 -8.18
N VAL A 16 -10.25 -5.82 -7.74
CA VAL A 16 -11.48 -5.55 -8.49
C VAL A 16 -11.68 -4.05 -8.68
N SER A 17 -11.51 -3.25 -7.62
CA SER A 17 -11.57 -1.78 -7.72
C SER A 17 -10.55 -1.21 -8.70
N GLN A 18 -9.34 -1.76 -8.75
CA GLN A 18 -8.29 -1.35 -9.68
C GLN A 18 -8.68 -1.62 -11.13
N VAL A 19 -9.24 -2.80 -11.41
CA VAL A 19 -9.74 -3.16 -12.75
C VAL A 19 -10.87 -2.21 -13.16
N LEU A 20 -11.84 -1.94 -12.28
CA LEU A 20 -12.94 -1.02 -12.56
C LEU A 20 -12.45 0.40 -12.88
N LEU A 21 -11.50 0.93 -12.09
CA LEU A 21 -10.90 2.24 -12.36
C LEU A 21 -10.11 2.24 -13.68
N GLY A 22 -9.53 1.11 -14.07
CA GLY A 22 -8.88 0.93 -15.36
C GLY A 22 -9.88 1.06 -16.52
N VAL A 23 -11.06 0.43 -16.39
CA VAL A 23 -12.15 0.56 -17.37
C VAL A 23 -12.59 2.02 -17.51
N ILE A 24 -12.83 2.72 -16.40
CA ILE A 24 -13.25 4.13 -16.42
C ILE A 24 -12.18 5.01 -17.08
N THR A 25 -10.91 4.83 -16.70
CA THR A 25 -9.78 5.58 -17.24
C THR A 25 -9.63 5.37 -18.75
N ALA A 26 -9.80 4.13 -19.23
CA ALA A 26 -9.77 3.83 -20.66
C ALA A 26 -10.98 4.43 -21.40
N HIS A 27 -12.16 4.45 -20.77
CA HIS A 27 -13.37 5.01 -21.37
C HIS A 27 -13.24 6.52 -21.61
N TYR A 28 -12.63 7.26 -20.68
CA TYR A 28 -12.32 8.68 -20.89
C TYR A 28 -11.43 8.96 -22.12
N ALA A 29 -10.59 8.00 -22.53
CA ALA A 29 -9.78 8.16 -23.74
C ALA A 29 -10.60 8.04 -25.04
N VAL A 30 -11.82 7.49 -24.97
CA VAL A 30 -12.72 7.29 -26.12
C VAL A 30 -13.86 8.30 -26.12
N ASP A 31 -14.50 8.51 -24.97
CA ASP A 31 -15.74 9.28 -24.81
C ASP A 31 -15.49 10.67 -24.17
N GLY A 32 -14.22 10.99 -23.87
CA GLY A 32 -13.81 12.27 -23.27
C GLY A 32 -14.14 12.35 -21.78
N GLN A 33 -15.29 12.95 -21.43
CA GLN A 33 -15.66 13.25 -20.03
C GLN A 33 -16.86 12.43 -19.52
N GLY A 34 -17.50 11.63 -20.38
CA GLY A 34 -18.63 10.79 -20.00
C GLY A 34 -18.27 9.32 -19.78
N LEU A 35 -19.16 8.58 -19.12
CA LEU A 35 -19.20 7.12 -19.12
C LEU A 35 -20.59 6.67 -19.55
N TYR A 36 -20.72 6.26 -20.82
CA TYR A 36 -22.01 5.88 -21.44
C TYR A 36 -23.10 6.96 -21.30
N GLY A 37 -22.72 8.24 -21.50
CA GLY A 37 -23.63 9.38 -21.37
C GLY A 37 -23.83 9.92 -19.95
N ILE A 38 -23.20 9.31 -18.94
CA ILE A 38 -23.19 9.81 -17.55
C ILE A 38 -21.95 10.70 -17.35
N ASP A 39 -22.13 11.95 -16.92
CA ASP A 39 -21.02 12.86 -16.61
C ASP A 39 -20.38 12.52 -15.25
N ILE A 40 -19.60 11.44 -15.25
CA ILE A 40 -18.87 10.98 -14.05
C ILE A 40 -17.60 11.79 -13.80
N ALA A 41 -17.09 12.51 -14.80
CA ALA A 41 -15.90 13.35 -14.69
C ALA A 41 -16.08 14.54 -13.73
N SER A 42 -17.31 15.04 -13.59
CA SER A 42 -17.66 16.05 -12.59
C SER A 42 -17.38 15.64 -11.14
N TYR A 43 -17.40 14.32 -10.85
CA TYR A 43 -17.12 13.79 -9.52
C TYR A 43 -15.75 13.12 -9.42
N ILE A 44 -15.35 12.34 -10.44
CA ILE A 44 -14.11 11.58 -10.43
C ILE A 44 -13.40 11.79 -11.77
N PRO A 45 -12.62 12.88 -11.92
CA PRO A 45 -11.97 13.20 -13.18
C PRO A 45 -10.88 12.18 -13.54
N TYR A 46 -10.47 12.16 -14.81
CA TYR A 46 -9.44 11.26 -15.33
C TYR A 46 -8.17 11.19 -14.46
N ALA A 47 -7.71 12.34 -13.94
CA ALA A 47 -6.54 12.38 -13.07
C ALA A 47 -6.72 11.53 -11.81
N VAL A 48 -7.91 11.57 -11.17
CA VAL A 48 -8.20 10.75 -9.99
C VAL A 48 -8.30 9.28 -10.36
N THR A 49 -9.04 8.93 -11.43
CA THR A 49 -9.22 7.51 -11.80
C THR A 49 -7.89 6.85 -12.17
N ARG A 50 -7.04 7.57 -12.90
CA ARG A 50 -5.69 7.13 -13.27
C ARG A 50 -4.81 6.95 -12.04
N THR A 51 -4.76 7.95 -11.15
CA THR A 51 -3.96 7.88 -9.92
C THR A 51 -4.39 6.72 -9.03
N TRP A 52 -5.70 6.57 -8.80
CA TRP A 52 -6.20 5.47 -7.97
C TRP A 52 -5.95 4.10 -8.63
N HIS A 53 -6.05 3.99 -9.96
CA HIS A 53 -5.75 2.75 -10.68
C HIS A 53 -4.29 2.30 -10.50
N THR A 54 -3.32 3.18 -10.76
CA THR A 54 -1.89 2.84 -10.64
C THR A 54 -1.50 2.59 -9.19
N GLN A 55 -2.04 3.37 -8.26
CA GLN A 55 -1.72 3.21 -6.85
C GLN A 55 -2.35 1.96 -6.22
N LEU A 56 -3.59 1.62 -6.60
CA LEU A 56 -4.18 0.33 -6.22
C LEU A 56 -3.36 -0.84 -6.74
N ALA A 57 -2.82 -0.76 -7.96
CA ALA A 57 -1.97 -1.81 -8.52
C ALA A 57 -0.76 -2.10 -7.63
N VAL A 58 -0.12 -1.05 -7.08
CA VAL A 58 0.94 -1.20 -6.08
C VAL A 58 0.40 -1.76 -4.76
N PHE A 59 -0.69 -1.21 -4.25
CA PHE A 59 -1.21 -1.57 -2.93
C PHE A 59 -1.69 -3.01 -2.82
N TRP A 60 -2.46 -3.53 -3.76
CA TRP A 60 -2.99 -4.89 -3.66
C TRP A 60 -1.88 -5.93 -3.82
N ILE A 61 -0.93 -5.70 -4.74
CA ILE A 61 0.23 -6.59 -4.95
C ILE A 61 1.10 -6.62 -3.69
N ALA A 62 1.48 -5.45 -3.18
CA ALA A 62 2.28 -5.37 -1.95
C ALA A 62 1.55 -6.03 -0.78
N THR A 63 0.27 -5.73 -0.58
CA THR A 63 -0.54 -6.29 0.52
C THR A 63 -0.66 -7.81 0.42
N ALA A 64 -0.75 -8.39 -0.79
CA ALA A 64 -0.77 -9.83 -0.99
C ALA A 64 0.53 -10.50 -0.53
N TRP A 65 1.68 -9.92 -0.87
CA TRP A 65 2.98 -10.42 -0.43
C TRP A 65 3.17 -10.26 1.08
N LEU A 66 2.74 -9.13 1.64
CA LEU A 66 2.77 -8.88 3.08
C LEU A 66 1.94 -9.93 3.84
N ALA A 67 0.72 -10.20 3.36
CA ALA A 67 -0.19 -11.19 3.94
C ALA A 67 0.38 -12.60 3.83
N THR A 68 0.96 -12.95 2.68
CA THR A 68 1.62 -14.23 2.44
C THR A 68 2.78 -14.44 3.42
N GLY A 69 3.65 -13.44 3.57
CA GLY A 69 4.75 -13.51 4.54
C GLY A 69 4.24 -13.76 5.96
N LEU A 70 3.27 -12.98 6.42
CA LEU A 70 2.69 -13.13 7.77
C LEU A 70 1.97 -14.46 7.98
N TYR A 71 1.46 -15.07 6.91
CA TYR A 71 0.83 -16.39 6.93
C TYR A 71 1.87 -17.51 6.98
N VAL A 72 2.92 -17.42 6.16
CA VAL A 72 3.94 -18.46 5.99
C VAL A 72 4.97 -18.46 7.13
N ALA A 73 5.31 -17.31 7.70
CA ALA A 73 6.38 -17.24 8.70
C ALA A 73 6.13 -18.12 9.96
N PRO A 74 4.93 -18.16 10.57
CA PRO A 74 4.64 -19.08 11.67
C PRO A 74 4.58 -20.57 11.25
N LEU A 75 4.26 -20.86 9.98
CA LEU A 75 4.27 -22.23 9.45
C LEU A 75 5.69 -22.76 9.35
N ILE A 76 6.64 -21.93 8.91
CA ILE A 76 8.06 -22.30 8.82
C ILE A 76 8.67 -22.46 10.21
N SER A 77 8.36 -21.58 11.16
CA SER A 77 8.98 -21.62 12.49
C SER A 77 8.30 -22.52 13.50
N GLY A 78 7.06 -22.97 13.24
CA GLY A 78 6.24 -23.72 14.18
C GLY A 78 5.89 -22.93 15.46
N HIS A 79 6.12 -21.62 15.47
CA HIS A 79 5.97 -20.77 16.65
C HIS A 79 5.21 -19.49 16.32
N GLU A 80 4.18 -19.17 17.11
CA GLU A 80 3.49 -17.88 17.04
C GLU A 80 4.02 -16.94 18.14
N PRO A 81 4.72 -15.85 17.79
CA PRO A 81 5.23 -14.89 18.77
C PRO A 81 4.13 -14.26 19.63
N LYS A 82 4.46 -13.87 20.87
CA LYS A 82 3.52 -13.12 21.73
C LYS A 82 3.07 -11.82 21.06
N PHE A 83 1.77 -11.52 21.16
CA PHE A 83 1.14 -10.35 20.53
C PHE A 83 1.17 -10.31 18.98
N GLN A 84 1.51 -11.41 18.30
CA GLN A 84 1.56 -11.43 16.83
C GLN A 84 0.21 -11.09 16.19
N ARG A 85 -0.88 -11.66 16.70
CA ARG A 85 -2.24 -11.36 16.23
C ARG A 85 -2.60 -9.88 16.36
N PHE A 86 -2.17 -9.23 17.45
CA PHE A 86 -2.41 -7.80 17.65
C PHE A 86 -1.66 -6.97 16.61
N GLY A 87 -0.36 -7.24 16.42
CA GLY A 87 0.45 -6.54 15.41
C GLY A 87 -0.09 -6.72 13.99
N VAL A 88 -0.52 -7.94 13.63
CA VAL A 88 -1.17 -8.22 12.33
C VAL A 88 -2.49 -7.46 12.19
N ASN A 89 -3.30 -7.37 13.25
CA ASN A 89 -4.54 -6.59 13.20
C ASN A 89 -4.28 -5.09 13.08
N PHE A 90 -3.30 -4.56 13.82
CA PHE A 90 -2.93 -3.16 13.79
C PHE A 90 -2.38 -2.75 12.41
N LEU A 91 -1.49 -3.57 11.84
CA LEU A 91 -0.97 -3.37 10.49
C LEU A 91 -2.12 -3.35 9.47
N PHE A 92 -3.08 -4.27 9.58
CA PHE A 92 -4.22 -4.35 8.67
C PHE A 92 -5.03 -3.04 8.66
N PHE A 93 -5.43 -2.56 9.83
CA PHE A 93 -6.21 -1.32 9.94
C PHE A 93 -5.39 -0.10 9.53
N SER A 94 -4.08 -0.10 9.82
CA SER A 94 -3.18 0.97 9.37
C SER A 94 -3.13 1.04 7.84
N LEU A 95 -2.96 -0.10 7.16
CA LEU A 95 -2.97 -0.14 5.69
C LEU A 95 -4.30 0.33 5.10
N LEU A 96 -5.43 -0.10 5.67
CA LEU A 96 -6.74 0.36 5.24
C LEU A 96 -6.88 1.89 5.39
N LEU A 97 -6.44 2.44 6.53
CA LEU A 97 -6.46 3.87 6.80
C LEU A 97 -5.58 4.65 5.82
N ILE A 98 -4.40 4.12 5.48
CA ILE A 98 -3.51 4.73 4.49
C ILE A 98 -4.15 4.75 3.10
N VAL A 99 -4.75 3.65 2.67
CA VAL A 99 -5.43 3.58 1.36
C VAL A 99 -6.58 4.58 1.29
N VAL A 100 -7.52 4.51 2.23
CA VAL A 100 -8.70 5.38 2.25
C VAL A 100 -8.32 6.84 2.42
N GLY A 101 -7.40 7.12 3.35
CA GLY A 101 -6.95 8.48 3.65
C GLY A 101 -6.17 9.12 2.50
N SER A 102 -5.27 8.37 1.85
CA SER A 102 -4.55 8.88 0.68
C SER A 102 -5.49 9.14 -0.50
N PHE A 103 -6.48 8.28 -0.73
CA PHE A 103 -7.44 8.46 -1.83
C PHE A 103 -8.34 9.67 -1.60
N ALA A 104 -8.84 9.84 -0.38
CA ALA A 104 -9.61 11.03 -0.01
C ALA A 104 -8.77 12.30 -0.18
N GLY A 105 -7.52 12.29 0.28
CA GLY A 105 -6.59 13.41 0.10
C GLY A 105 -6.34 13.76 -1.36
N GLN A 106 -6.09 12.77 -2.21
CA GLN A 106 -5.88 12.95 -3.64
C GLN A 106 -7.11 13.50 -4.35
N TRP A 107 -8.29 12.99 -4.01
CA TRP A 107 -9.55 13.49 -4.56
C TRP A 107 -9.80 14.94 -4.15
N LEU A 108 -9.59 15.28 -2.87
CA LEU A 108 -9.71 16.66 -2.39
C LEU A 108 -8.73 17.61 -3.08
N ALA A 109 -7.49 17.16 -3.28
CA ALA A 109 -6.46 17.92 -3.98
C ALA A 109 -6.82 18.18 -5.45
N VAL A 110 -7.20 17.13 -6.18
CA VAL A 110 -7.50 17.24 -7.63
C VAL A 110 -8.76 18.06 -7.89
N ASN A 111 -9.77 17.98 -7.02
CA ASN A 111 -10.98 18.79 -7.13
C ASN A 111 -10.80 20.24 -6.62
N GLY A 112 -9.60 20.63 -6.19
CA GLY A 112 -9.31 22.01 -5.79
C GLY A 112 -9.76 22.39 -4.37
N PHE A 113 -10.19 21.44 -3.54
CA PHE A 113 -10.52 21.71 -2.14
C PHE A 113 -9.28 22.00 -1.26
N ILE A 114 -8.08 21.69 -1.75
CA ILE A 114 -6.80 21.99 -1.09
C ILE A 114 -6.04 23.02 -1.92
N GLU A 115 -6.23 24.30 -1.61
CA GLU A 115 -5.56 25.40 -2.34
C GLU A 115 -4.10 25.60 -1.91
N ASN A 116 -3.78 25.28 -0.64
CA ASN A 116 -2.44 25.47 -0.11
C ASN A 116 -1.49 24.37 -0.63
N LEU A 117 -0.48 24.76 -1.40
CA LEU A 117 0.49 23.83 -2.00
C LEU A 117 1.26 23.00 -0.96
N SER A 118 1.52 23.53 0.23
CA SER A 118 2.17 22.78 1.31
C SER A 118 1.23 21.74 1.90
N LEU A 119 -0.05 22.06 2.13
CA LEU A 119 -1.04 21.06 2.55
C LEU A 119 -1.25 19.98 1.49
N ASN A 120 -1.27 20.36 0.20
CA ASN A 120 -1.40 19.41 -0.89
C ASN A 120 -0.24 18.41 -0.93
N PHE A 121 1.00 18.88 -0.77
CA PHE A 121 2.17 17.99 -0.72
C PHE A 121 2.13 16.99 0.45
N TRP A 122 1.61 17.39 1.60
CA TRP A 122 1.59 16.57 2.81
C TRP A 122 0.41 15.60 2.88
N PHE A 123 -0.80 16.04 2.55
CA PHE A 123 -2.02 15.25 2.74
C PHE A 123 -2.80 15.00 1.45
N GLY A 124 -2.49 15.71 0.37
CA GLY A 124 -3.18 15.65 -0.91
C GLY A 124 -2.46 14.76 -1.95
N HIS A 125 -2.16 15.37 -3.10
CA HIS A 125 -1.60 14.71 -4.28
C HIS A 125 -0.19 15.23 -4.59
N GLN A 126 0.81 14.35 -4.64
CA GLN A 126 2.21 14.70 -4.88
C GLN A 126 2.55 14.92 -6.36
N GLY A 127 1.78 14.34 -7.29
CA GLY A 127 1.88 14.62 -8.72
C GLY A 127 2.94 13.81 -9.47
N TYR A 128 3.65 12.93 -8.79
CA TYR A 128 4.54 11.95 -9.40
C TYR A 128 3.86 10.61 -9.44
N GLU A 129 3.66 10.09 -10.65
CA GLU A 129 3.06 8.77 -10.84
C GLU A 129 3.82 7.71 -10.04
N TYR A 130 3.08 6.81 -9.41
CA TYR A 130 3.56 5.76 -8.48
C TYR A 130 3.99 6.27 -7.10
N ILE A 131 4.09 7.58 -6.90
CA ILE A 131 4.31 8.25 -5.60
C ILE A 131 3.31 9.40 -5.46
N ASP A 132 2.05 9.15 -5.80
CA ASP A 132 1.01 10.18 -5.88
C ASP A 132 0.47 10.58 -4.50
N LEU A 133 0.63 9.73 -3.49
CA LEU A 133 0.11 9.97 -2.15
C LEU A 133 0.87 11.07 -1.41
N GLY A 134 0.15 11.87 -0.61
CA GLY A 134 0.74 12.88 0.26
C GLY A 134 1.87 12.35 1.15
N ARG A 135 2.83 13.22 1.49
CA ARG A 135 4.04 12.87 2.26
C ARG A 135 3.73 12.21 3.60
N PHE A 136 2.67 12.66 4.28
CA PHE A 136 2.21 12.07 5.54
C PHE A 136 1.84 10.59 5.35
N TRP A 137 1.03 10.29 4.34
CA TRP A 137 0.60 8.93 4.01
C TRP A 137 1.79 8.06 3.62
N GLN A 138 2.80 8.64 2.97
CA GLN A 138 4.00 7.94 2.52
C GLN A 138 4.89 7.54 3.71
N ILE A 139 5.08 8.46 4.66
CA ILE A 139 5.78 8.18 5.92
C ILE A 139 5.03 7.11 6.70
N TYR A 140 3.70 7.21 6.78
CA TYR A 140 2.91 6.22 7.49
C TYR A 140 2.98 4.83 6.83
N LEU A 141 2.96 4.75 5.50
CA LEU A 141 3.18 3.50 4.77
C LEU A 141 4.56 2.91 5.08
N PHE A 142 5.61 3.74 5.09
CA PHE A 142 6.95 3.29 5.43
C PHE A 142 7.03 2.71 6.85
N ILE A 143 6.42 3.38 7.83
CA ILE A 143 6.33 2.87 9.21
C ILE A 143 5.57 1.53 9.24
N GLY A 144 4.49 1.40 8.46
CA GLY A 144 3.75 0.15 8.30
C GLY A 144 4.61 -0.99 7.72
N LEU A 145 5.43 -0.69 6.71
CA LEU A 145 6.38 -1.64 6.13
C LEU A 145 7.44 -2.08 7.15
N LEU A 146 8.01 -1.15 7.93
CA LEU A 146 8.96 -1.50 8.99
C LEU A 146 8.32 -2.37 10.08
N LEU A 147 7.09 -2.05 10.47
CA LEU A 147 6.32 -2.90 11.39
C LEU A 147 6.13 -4.31 10.82
N TRP A 148 5.78 -4.41 9.52
CA TRP A 148 5.66 -5.70 8.84
C TRP A 148 6.97 -6.49 8.87
N VAL A 149 8.11 -5.86 8.56
CA VAL A 149 9.44 -6.49 8.64
C VAL A 149 9.66 -7.03 10.05
N VAL A 150 9.43 -6.23 11.10
CA VAL A 150 9.60 -6.66 12.50
C VAL A 150 8.72 -7.86 12.83
N LEU A 151 7.45 -7.85 12.41
CA LEU A 151 6.53 -8.96 12.65
C LEU A 151 6.97 -10.24 11.94
N LEU A 152 7.48 -10.13 10.70
CA LEU A 152 7.95 -11.26 9.92
C LEU A 152 9.22 -11.85 10.52
N LEU A 153 10.21 -11.00 10.82
CA LEU A 153 11.48 -11.42 11.42
C LEU A 153 11.25 -12.12 12.76
N ARG A 154 10.42 -11.55 13.65
CA ARG A 154 10.06 -12.21 14.92
C ARG A 154 9.48 -13.60 14.74
N ALA A 155 8.64 -13.78 13.72
CA ALA A 155 8.03 -15.07 13.43
C ALA A 155 9.04 -16.06 12.82
N LEU A 156 10.03 -15.60 12.05
CA LEU A 156 11.04 -16.44 11.40
C LEU A 156 12.26 -16.75 12.27
N LEU A 157 12.63 -15.88 13.22
CA LEU A 157 13.82 -16.03 14.06
C LEU A 157 13.96 -17.40 14.74
N PRO A 158 12.90 -18.03 15.30
CA PRO A 158 13.01 -19.36 15.89
C PRO A 158 13.44 -20.45 14.90
N ALA A 159 13.13 -20.29 13.61
CA ALA A 159 13.44 -21.27 12.57
C ALA A 159 14.95 -21.36 12.25
N PHE A 160 15.75 -20.34 12.59
CA PHE A 160 17.20 -20.35 12.39
C PHE A 160 17.95 -21.41 13.23
N LYS A 161 17.26 -22.04 14.20
CA LYS A 161 17.80 -23.17 14.97
C LYS A 161 17.94 -24.43 14.10
N ASP A 162 17.15 -24.55 13.04
CA ASP A 162 17.28 -25.64 12.08
C ASP A 162 18.42 -25.35 11.09
N LYS A 163 19.47 -26.18 11.15
CA LYS A 163 20.65 -26.04 10.28
C LYS A 163 20.31 -26.25 8.79
N ASN A 164 19.30 -27.05 8.47
CA ASN A 164 18.92 -27.34 7.09
C ASN A 164 18.23 -26.15 6.41
N LEU A 165 17.50 -25.34 7.18
CA LEU A 165 16.75 -24.20 6.67
C LEU A 165 17.55 -22.90 6.67
N LYS A 166 18.71 -22.86 7.32
CA LYS A 166 19.47 -21.63 7.62
C LYS A 166 19.82 -20.80 6.38
N SER A 167 20.26 -21.45 5.30
CA SER A 167 20.62 -20.76 4.05
C SER A 167 19.41 -20.09 3.39
N LEU A 168 18.30 -20.83 3.25
CA LEU A 168 17.06 -20.31 2.69
C LEU A 168 16.48 -19.17 3.55
N LEU A 169 16.44 -19.36 4.87
CA LEU A 169 15.96 -18.35 5.81
C LEU A 169 16.78 -17.06 5.74
N PHE A 170 18.10 -17.15 5.54
CA PHE A 170 18.95 -15.97 5.37
C PHE A 170 18.53 -15.15 4.15
N VAL A 171 18.31 -15.79 3.00
CA VAL A 171 17.85 -15.11 1.78
C VAL A 171 16.47 -14.48 1.98
N VAL A 172 15.55 -15.18 2.63
CA VAL A 172 14.20 -14.66 2.93
C VAL A 172 14.26 -13.44 3.85
N VAL A 173 15.08 -13.49 4.91
CA VAL A 173 15.28 -12.37 5.83
C VAL A 173 15.91 -11.19 5.10
N LEU A 174 16.93 -11.42 4.29
CA LEU A 174 17.59 -10.37 3.50
C LEU A 174 16.58 -9.69 2.56
N ALA A 175 15.83 -10.47 1.77
CA ALA A 175 14.82 -9.95 0.86
C ALA A 175 13.73 -9.16 1.59
N THR A 176 13.26 -9.65 2.74
CA THR A 176 12.26 -8.98 3.59
C THR A 176 12.76 -7.61 4.05
N VAL A 177 13.99 -7.54 4.56
CA VAL A 177 14.60 -6.29 5.02
C VAL A 177 14.81 -5.33 3.86
N SER A 178 15.25 -5.83 2.70
CA SER A 178 15.39 -5.03 1.48
C SER A 178 14.07 -4.41 1.04
N ILE A 179 12.97 -5.17 1.04
CA ILE A 179 11.63 -4.64 0.68
C ILE A 179 11.25 -3.47 1.61
N GLY A 180 11.44 -3.63 2.92
CA GLY A 180 11.12 -2.56 3.87
C GLY A 180 11.99 -1.32 3.71
N LEU A 181 13.31 -1.49 3.59
CA LEU A 181 14.27 -0.38 3.57
C LEU A 181 14.31 0.36 2.22
N LEU A 182 14.15 -0.33 1.10
CA LEU A 182 14.25 0.30 -0.22
C LEU A 182 13.14 1.34 -0.47
N TYR A 183 11.99 1.21 0.21
CA TYR A 183 10.95 2.23 0.15
C TYR A 183 11.44 3.60 0.67
N ALA A 184 12.46 3.65 1.53
CA ALA A 184 13.04 4.88 2.04
C ALA A 184 13.65 5.78 0.93
N ALA A 185 14.05 5.19 -0.21
CA ALA A 185 14.52 5.96 -1.36
C ALA A 185 13.44 6.94 -1.87
N GLY A 186 12.16 6.66 -1.64
CA GLY A 186 11.05 7.55 -1.97
C GLY A 186 11.03 8.88 -1.19
N PHE A 187 11.88 9.03 -0.16
CA PHE A 187 12.05 10.28 0.58
C PHE A 187 13.21 11.16 0.09
N MET A 188 14.00 10.70 -0.89
CA MET A 188 15.17 11.43 -1.39
C MET A 188 14.80 12.66 -2.25
N TRP A 189 13.53 12.86 -2.56
CA TRP A 189 13.02 14.01 -3.27
C TRP A 189 12.01 14.77 -2.40
N GLY A 190 11.93 16.08 -2.55
CA GLY A 190 11.03 16.93 -1.76
C GLY A 190 10.63 18.20 -2.49
N LYS A 191 9.70 18.94 -1.89
CA LYS A 191 9.31 20.27 -2.38
C LYS A 191 10.46 21.26 -2.12
N THR A 192 10.86 22.00 -3.15
CA THR A 192 11.82 23.10 -3.01
C THR A 192 11.23 24.17 -2.08
N PRO A 193 12.00 24.71 -1.12
CA PRO A 193 11.53 25.85 -0.32
C PRO A 193 11.18 27.00 -1.27
N THR A 194 9.94 27.48 -1.20
CA THR A 194 9.51 28.73 -1.83
C THR A 194 9.97 29.90 -1.00
#